data_AF-A0A7Y7U725-F1
#
_entry.id   AF-A0A7Y7U725-F1
#
_cell.length_a   1.000
_cell.length_b   1.000
_cell.length_c   1.000
_cell.angle_alpha   90.00
_cell.angle_beta   90.00
_cell.angle_gamma   90.00
#
_symmetry.space_group_name_H-M   'P 1'
#
loop_
_entity.id
_entity.type
_entity.pdbx_description
1 polymer ?
#
loop_
_entity_poly.entity_id
_entity_poly.type
_entity_poly.pdbx_seq_one_letter_code
_entity_poly.pdbx_strand_id
1 'polypeptide(L)'
;MKLSQLPLLAFLAFFGCSSRHQSSYRYGDVCITRVDEPGHSYFYWGTSARSATPDVSVDYHEYGSSLDGYMIFNPDKSVSVIGVLGYFQTTGSTHPVAVKSTPNEQFIPWRDSIAGRYRNVVRLRSEEAVERQENTANKSAVLVSARE
;
A
#
# COMPACT_ATOMS: atom_id res chain seq x y z
N MET A 1 31.65 -49.79 -19.88
CA MET A 1 30.58 -48.99 -19.27
C MET A 1 31.20 -48.06 -18.24
N LYS A 2 31.20 -46.76 -18.48
CA LYS A 2 31.53 -45.73 -17.49
C LYS A 2 30.41 -44.70 -17.54
N LEU A 3 29.54 -44.68 -16.53
CA LEU A 3 28.56 -43.62 -16.35
C LEU A 3 29.33 -42.35 -15.94
N SER A 4 29.54 -41.44 -16.88
CA SER A 4 30.00 -40.08 -16.59
C SER A 4 28.82 -39.30 -16.01
N GLN A 5 28.92 -38.98 -14.72
CA GLN A 5 27.95 -38.17 -13.99
C GLN A 5 27.86 -36.78 -14.61
N LEU A 6 26.63 -36.37 -14.97
CA LEU A 6 26.30 -34.99 -15.34
C LEU A 6 26.68 -34.04 -14.19
N PRO A 7 27.30 -32.88 -14.46
CA PRO A 7 27.37 -31.83 -13.45
C PRO A 7 25.98 -31.19 -13.33
N LEU A 8 25.28 -31.57 -12.26
CA LEU A 8 24.07 -30.94 -11.71
C LEU A 8 24.39 -29.54 -11.16
N LEU A 9 24.86 -28.61 -12.01
CA LEU A 9 25.32 -27.28 -11.59
C LEU A 9 24.82 -26.15 -12.51
N ALA A 10 23.57 -26.24 -12.94
CA ALA A 10 22.92 -25.18 -13.74
C ALA A 10 21.48 -24.84 -13.30
N PHE A 11 21.10 -25.15 -12.05
CA PHE A 11 19.73 -24.94 -11.56
C PHE A 11 19.57 -23.77 -10.56
N LEU A 12 20.58 -22.92 -10.39
CA LEU A 12 20.61 -21.87 -9.35
C LEU A 12 20.53 -20.42 -9.89
N ALA A 13 20.11 -20.20 -11.13
CA ALA A 13 20.15 -18.87 -11.75
C ALA A 13 18.80 -18.32 -12.27
N PHE A 14 17.64 -18.75 -11.72
CA PHE A 14 16.33 -18.36 -12.27
C PHE A 14 15.26 -17.86 -11.29
N PHE A 15 15.61 -17.30 -10.14
CA PHE A 15 14.63 -16.55 -9.34
C PHE A 15 15.22 -15.26 -8.79
N GLY A 16 14.78 -14.15 -9.36
CA GLY A 16 15.14 -12.82 -8.87
C GLY A 16 14.84 -11.68 -9.82
N CYS A 17 13.92 -11.85 -10.79
CA CYS A 17 13.25 -10.66 -11.32
C CYS A 17 12.35 -10.21 -10.16
N SER A 18 12.74 -9.16 -9.43
CA SER A 18 11.88 -8.57 -8.41
C SER A 18 10.65 -8.03 -9.13
N SER A 19 9.55 -8.79 -9.14
CA SER A 19 8.26 -8.27 -9.56
C SER A 19 7.95 -7.09 -8.66
N ARG A 20 7.92 -5.90 -9.26
CA ARG A 20 7.51 -4.69 -8.57
C ARG A 20 6.03 -4.87 -8.26
N HIS A 21 5.72 -5.18 -7.01
CA HIS A 21 4.36 -5.42 -6.59
C HIS A 21 3.58 -4.09 -6.63
N GLN A 22 2.48 -4.07 -7.38
CA GLN A 22 1.69 -2.86 -7.58
C GLN A 22 0.22 -3.11 -7.24
N SER A 23 -0.32 -2.30 -6.34
CA SER A 23 -1.75 -2.28 -6.01
C SER A 23 -2.39 -0.99 -6.51
N SER A 24 -3.67 -1.03 -6.86
CA SER A 24 -4.45 0.17 -7.17
C SER A 24 -5.73 0.19 -6.34
N TYR A 25 -6.05 1.38 -5.84
CA TYR A 25 -7.17 1.68 -4.96
C TYR A 25 -8.08 2.67 -5.67
N ARG A 26 -9.30 2.26 -5.98
CA ARG A 26 -10.26 3.08 -6.73
C ARG A 26 -11.52 3.33 -5.94
N TYR A 27 -11.93 4.60 -5.86
CA TYR A 27 -13.19 5.02 -5.26
C TYR A 27 -13.81 6.13 -6.11
N GLY A 28 -14.90 5.83 -6.82
CA GLY A 28 -15.44 6.69 -7.86
C GLY A 28 -14.40 6.98 -8.95
N ASP A 29 -14.17 8.26 -9.25
CA ASP A 29 -13.19 8.72 -10.24
C ASP A 29 -11.76 8.80 -9.70
N VAL A 30 -11.55 8.67 -8.39
CA VAL A 30 -10.22 8.78 -7.77
C VAL A 30 -9.55 7.42 -7.78
N CYS A 31 -8.28 7.40 -8.17
CA CYS A 31 -7.43 6.22 -8.17
C CYS A 31 -6.09 6.56 -7.53
N ILE A 32 -5.62 5.72 -6.62
CA ILE A 32 -4.26 5.77 -6.06
C ILE A 32 -3.57 4.46 -6.44
N THR A 33 -2.37 4.54 -6.98
CA THR A 33 -1.49 3.40 -7.23
C THR A 33 -0.47 3.31 -6.12
N ARG A 34 -0.34 2.15 -5.47
CA ARG A 34 0.75 1.82 -4.56
C ARG A 34 1.76 0.94 -5.25
N VAL A 35 3.03 1.25 -5.04
CA VAL A 35 4.17 0.41 -5.42
C VAL A 35 4.89 0.03 -4.15
N ASP A 36 5.07 -1.27 -3.95
CA ASP A 36 5.82 -1.80 -2.82
C ASP A 36 7.24 -2.18 -3.23
N GLU A 37 8.19 -1.76 -2.41
CA GLU A 37 9.60 -2.15 -2.46
C GLU A 37 10.00 -2.66 -1.06
N PRO A 38 11.10 -3.40 -0.91
CA PRO A 38 11.52 -3.89 0.41
C PRO A 38 11.58 -2.75 1.44
N GLY A 39 10.73 -2.83 2.47
CA GLY A 39 10.64 -1.84 3.56
C GLY A 39 10.09 -0.46 3.18
N HIS A 40 9.58 -0.28 1.96
CA HIS A 40 9.04 0.98 1.47
C HIS A 40 7.75 0.80 0.67
N SER A 41 6.84 1.76 0.81
CA SER A 41 5.66 1.86 -0.05
C SER A 41 5.54 3.28 -0.60
N TYR A 42 5.18 3.37 -1.87
CA TYR A 42 5.03 4.63 -2.59
C TYR A 42 3.63 4.72 -3.18
N PHE A 43 2.94 5.83 -2.91
CA PHE A 43 1.58 6.07 -3.35
C PHE A 43 1.56 7.21 -4.37
N TYR A 44 0.92 6.95 -5.52
CA TYR A 44 0.86 7.84 -6.66
C TYR A 44 -0.60 8.08 -7.04
N TRP A 45 -0.93 9.31 -7.41
CA TRP A 45 -2.20 9.64 -8.01
C TRP A 45 -2.35 9.00 -9.40
N GLY A 46 -3.52 8.42 -9.66
CA GLY A 46 -3.86 7.79 -10.94
C GLY A 46 -3.55 6.30 -11.00
N THR A 47 -3.48 5.78 -12.22
CA THR A 47 -3.40 4.33 -12.52
C THR A 47 -1.98 3.85 -12.82
N SER A 48 -0.96 4.72 -12.76
CA SER A 48 0.42 4.35 -13.08
C SER A 48 1.42 5.17 -12.30
N ALA A 49 2.47 4.52 -11.81
CA ALA A 49 3.60 5.16 -11.14
C ALA A 49 4.70 5.70 -12.11
N ARG A 50 4.37 5.98 -13.38
CA ARG A 50 5.38 6.30 -14.40
C ARG A 50 6.11 7.61 -14.09
N SER A 51 7.40 7.52 -13.76
CA SER A 51 8.40 8.61 -13.62
C SER A 51 7.99 9.81 -12.77
N ALA A 52 6.91 9.71 -12.00
CA ALA A 52 6.41 10.75 -11.12
C ALA A 52 7.08 10.63 -9.75
N THR A 53 7.24 11.76 -9.06
CA THR A 53 7.45 11.76 -7.62
C THR A 53 6.21 11.15 -6.95
N PRO A 54 6.34 10.25 -5.97
CA PRO A 54 5.19 9.79 -5.20
C PRO A 54 4.49 10.96 -4.52
N ASP A 55 3.18 10.85 -4.33
CA ASP A 55 2.43 11.84 -3.54
C ASP A 55 2.60 11.56 -2.05
N VAL A 56 2.65 10.28 -1.66
CA VAL A 56 2.99 9.83 -0.31
C VAL A 56 4.04 8.72 -0.39
N SER A 57 5.05 8.78 0.47
CA SER A 57 6.00 7.69 0.70
C SER A 57 5.91 7.19 2.12
N VAL A 58 6.22 5.92 2.32
CA VAL A 58 6.27 5.29 3.64
C VAL A 58 7.55 4.51 3.75
N ASP A 59 8.33 4.78 4.79
CA ASP A 59 9.46 3.94 5.22
C ASP A 59 9.07 3.20 6.48
N TYR A 60 9.17 1.87 6.48
CA TYR A 60 8.83 1.05 7.63
C TYR A 60 9.94 0.09 8.04
N HIS A 61 11.17 0.27 7.57
CA HIS A 61 12.33 -0.56 7.98
C HIS A 61 12.56 -0.51 9.49
N GLU A 62 12.57 0.70 10.07
CA GLU A 62 12.78 0.90 11.51
C GLU A 62 11.56 0.56 12.37
N TYR A 63 10.41 0.30 11.73
CA TYR A 63 9.11 0.13 12.39
C TYR A 63 8.67 -1.34 12.39
N GLY A 64 9.62 -2.24 12.68
CA GLY A 64 9.39 -3.69 12.65
C GLY A 64 9.10 -4.22 11.24
N SER A 65 9.57 -3.53 10.20
CA SER A 65 9.36 -3.91 8.79
C SER A 65 7.87 -4.05 8.42
N SER A 66 7.00 -3.31 9.11
CA SER A 66 5.55 -3.41 8.97
C SER A 66 4.91 -2.05 8.71
N LEU A 67 3.96 -2.03 7.78
CA LEU A 67 3.14 -0.87 7.47
C LEU A 67 1.75 -1.06 8.08
N ASP A 68 1.25 -0.05 8.81
CA ASP A 68 -0.17 0.06 9.21
C ASP A 68 -0.62 1.51 9.01
N GLY A 69 -1.78 1.69 8.41
CA GLY A 69 -2.36 3.00 8.18
C GLY A 69 -3.74 2.92 7.57
N TYR A 70 -4.29 4.09 7.26
CA TYR A 70 -5.58 4.23 6.59
C TYR A 70 -5.46 5.22 5.46
N MET A 71 -6.10 4.93 4.34
CA MET A 71 -6.28 5.85 3.23
C MET A 71 -7.78 6.14 3.06
N ILE A 72 -8.13 7.43 3.04
CA ILE A 72 -9.50 7.94 3.08
C ILE A 72 -9.75 8.74 1.81
N PHE A 73 -10.75 8.35 1.02
CA PHE A 73 -11.17 9.04 -0.19
C PHE A 73 -12.27 10.05 0.13
N ASN A 74 -11.94 11.34 0.17
CA ASN A 74 -12.86 12.38 0.62
C ASN A 74 -13.88 12.77 -0.47
N PRO A 75 -15.05 13.34 -0.09
CA PRO A 75 -16.07 13.77 -1.04
C PRO A 75 -15.60 14.84 -2.04
N ASP A 76 -14.60 15.64 -1.67
CA ASP A 76 -13.98 16.67 -2.52
C ASP A 76 -12.91 16.13 -3.47
N LYS A 77 -12.83 14.78 -3.60
CA LYS A 77 -11.84 14.04 -4.38
C LYS A 77 -10.40 14.10 -3.83
N SER A 78 -10.17 14.71 -2.67
CA SER A 78 -8.88 14.58 -1.97
C SER A 78 -8.71 13.21 -1.33
N VAL A 79 -7.47 12.84 -1.02
CA VAL A 79 -7.13 11.61 -0.31
C VAL A 79 -6.32 11.95 0.93
N SER A 80 -6.78 11.49 2.09
CA SER A 80 -6.04 11.62 3.35
C SER A 80 -5.43 10.28 3.75
N VAL A 81 -4.17 10.29 4.14
CA VAL A 81 -3.46 9.12 4.68
C VAL A 81 -3.20 9.33 6.16
N ILE A 82 -3.67 8.42 7.01
CA ILE A 82 -3.37 8.40 8.44
C ILE A 82 -2.40 7.25 8.69
N GLY A 83 -1.15 7.57 9.01
CA GLY A 83 -0.15 6.58 9.40
C GLY A 83 -0.36 6.09 10.82
N VAL A 84 -0.25 4.78 11.04
CA VAL A 84 -0.30 4.13 12.37
C VAL A 84 1.05 3.51 12.72
N LEU A 85 1.66 2.78 11.78
CA LEU A 85 2.98 2.19 11.90
C LEU A 85 3.76 2.36 10.60
N GLY A 86 5.00 2.85 10.70
CA GLY A 86 5.79 3.34 9.57
C GLY A 86 5.89 4.86 9.57
N TYR A 87 6.87 5.39 8.85
CA TYR A 87 7.11 6.81 8.68
C TYR A 87 6.50 7.30 7.37
N PHE A 88 5.31 7.89 7.48
CA PHE A 88 4.56 8.42 6.35
C PHE A 88 4.96 9.86 6.06
N GLN A 89 5.22 10.17 4.79
CA GLN A 89 5.57 11.51 4.34
C GLN A 89 4.79 11.88 3.07
N THR A 90 4.23 13.09 3.05
CA THR A 90 3.76 13.71 1.80
C THR A 90 4.98 14.19 1.02
N THR A 91 5.16 13.70 -0.21
CA THR A 91 6.33 13.97 -1.06
C THR A 91 5.97 14.69 -2.35
N GLY A 92 4.73 14.58 -2.81
CA GLY A 92 4.17 15.33 -3.94
C GLY A 92 3.25 16.45 -3.48
N SER A 93 3.15 17.52 -4.27
CA SER A 93 2.31 18.70 -3.96
C SER A 93 1.29 19.05 -5.04
N THR A 94 1.26 18.30 -6.15
CA THR A 94 0.43 18.61 -7.32
C THR A 94 -0.96 17.99 -7.25
N HIS A 95 -1.13 16.91 -6.49
CA HIS A 95 -2.41 16.24 -6.29
C HIS A 95 -2.90 16.43 -4.86
N PRO A 96 -4.23 16.36 -4.61
CA PRO A 96 -4.79 16.53 -3.28
C PRO A 96 -4.66 15.24 -2.44
N VAL A 97 -3.45 14.70 -2.32
CA VAL A 97 -3.12 13.53 -1.50
C VAL A 97 -2.15 13.97 -0.41
N ALA A 98 -2.47 13.72 0.86
CA ALA A 98 -1.59 14.12 1.94
C ALA A 98 -1.68 13.21 3.16
N VAL A 99 -0.55 13.06 3.86
CA VAL A 99 -0.50 12.51 5.21
C VAL A 99 -1.15 13.51 6.17
N LYS A 100 -2.14 13.02 6.94
CA LYS A 100 -2.84 13.79 7.95
C LYS A 100 -2.34 13.43 9.34
N SER A 101 -1.77 14.40 10.03
CA SER A 101 -1.47 14.25 11.46
C SER A 101 -2.79 14.15 12.24
N THR A 102 -2.97 13.02 12.92
CA THR A 102 -4.17 12.76 13.72
C THR A 102 -3.73 12.26 15.10
N PRO A 103 -3.76 13.11 16.14
CA PRO A 103 -3.43 12.70 17.51
C PRO A 103 -4.32 11.55 17.99
N ASN A 104 -3.83 10.72 18.91
CA ASN A 104 -4.55 9.54 19.40
C ASN A 104 -5.97 9.84 19.92
N GLU A 105 -6.13 10.98 20.59
CA GLU A 105 -7.42 11.49 21.11
C GLU A 105 -8.46 11.76 20.00
N GLN A 106 -8.02 12.02 18.76
CA GLN A 106 -8.89 12.16 17.59
C GLN A 106 -8.97 10.85 16.78
N PHE A 107 -7.84 10.14 16.69
CA PHE A 107 -7.71 8.93 15.89
C PHE A 107 -8.55 7.77 16.44
N ILE A 108 -8.49 7.51 17.75
CA ILE A 108 -9.18 6.35 18.36
C ILE A 108 -10.70 6.47 18.17
N PRO A 109 -11.37 7.59 18.54
CA PRO A 109 -12.80 7.74 18.32
C PRO A 109 -13.17 7.66 16.83
N TRP A 110 -12.36 8.24 15.95
CA TRP A 110 -12.59 8.17 14.51
C TRP A 110 -12.52 6.72 13.99
N ARG A 111 -11.47 5.98 14.34
CA ARG A 111 -11.29 4.58 13.95
C ARG A 111 -12.46 3.72 14.43
N ASP A 112 -12.88 3.91 15.67
CA ASP A 112 -13.99 3.16 16.26
C ASP A 112 -15.31 3.49 15.57
N SER A 113 -15.52 4.75 15.16
CA SER A 113 -16.72 5.19 14.45
C SER A 113 -16.89 4.56 13.04
N ILE A 114 -15.81 4.10 12.42
CA ILE A 114 -15.83 3.48 11.09
C ILE A 114 -15.74 1.95 11.13
N ALA A 115 -15.57 1.35 12.32
CA ALA A 115 -15.39 -0.09 12.48
C ALA A 115 -16.53 -0.89 11.83
N GLY A 116 -16.18 -1.91 11.04
CA GLY A 116 -17.14 -2.74 10.31
C GLY A 116 -17.81 -2.06 9.10
N ARG A 117 -17.45 -0.81 8.78
CA ARG A 117 -18.08 -0.04 7.70
C ARG A 117 -17.14 0.98 7.04
N TYR A 118 -16.13 0.50 6.33
CA TYR A 118 -15.16 1.31 5.60
C TYR A 118 -15.71 1.89 4.29
N ARG A 119 -16.73 2.77 4.36
CA ARG A 119 -17.41 3.27 3.15
C ARG A 119 -16.47 3.81 2.07
N ASN A 120 -15.55 4.68 2.45
CA ASN A 120 -14.59 5.37 1.58
C ASN A 120 -13.16 5.21 2.10
N VAL A 121 -12.91 4.16 2.87
CA VAL A 121 -11.67 3.94 3.61
C VAL A 121 -11.08 2.62 3.16
N VAL A 122 -9.77 2.57 3.06
CA VAL A 122 -9.01 1.32 2.98
C VAL A 122 -7.98 1.34 4.10
N ARG A 123 -7.88 0.24 4.85
CA ARG A 123 -6.76 0.01 5.76
C ARG A 123 -5.58 -0.46 4.94
N LEU A 124 -4.40 0.05 5.24
CA LEU A 124 -3.16 -0.28 4.55
C LEU A 124 -2.35 -1.24 5.43
N ARG A 125 -1.81 -2.31 4.83
CA ARG A 125 -0.90 -3.26 5.47
C ARG A 125 0.32 -3.53 4.59
N SER A 126 1.43 -3.94 5.19
CA SER A 126 2.58 -4.47 4.44
C SER A 126 2.25 -5.81 3.76
N GLU A 127 1.41 -6.65 4.39
CA GLU A 127 0.96 -7.93 3.85
C GLU A 127 -0.38 -7.77 3.09
N GLU A 128 -0.37 -7.97 1.77
CA GLU A 128 -1.55 -7.77 0.91
C GLU A 128 -2.72 -8.69 1.30
N ALA A 129 -2.44 -9.95 1.67
CA ALA A 129 -3.46 -10.90 2.10
C ALA A 129 -4.20 -10.41 3.35
N VAL A 130 -3.46 -9.86 4.32
CA VAL A 130 -4.01 -9.28 5.56
C VAL A 130 -4.79 -8.01 5.23
N GLU A 131 -4.24 -7.14 4.38
CA GLU A 131 -4.92 -5.93 3.89
C GLU A 131 -6.28 -6.27 3.29
N ARG A 132 -6.31 -7.23 2.35
CA ARG A 132 -7.52 -7.65 1.65
C ARG A 132 -8.54 -8.26 2.60
N GLN A 133 -8.09 -9.10 3.53
CA GLN A 133 -8.94 -9.72 4.53
C GLN A 133 -9.60 -8.66 5.43
N GLU A 134 -8.83 -7.73 5.99
CA GLU A 134 -9.34 -6.70 6.90
C GLU A 134 -10.29 -5.73 6.18
N ASN A 135 -9.97 -5.31 4.95
CA ASN A 135 -10.84 -4.44 4.18
C ASN A 135 -12.14 -5.12 3.76
N THR A 136 -12.10 -6.41 3.43
CA THR A 136 -13.31 -7.21 3.17
C THR A 136 -14.17 -7.35 4.43
N ALA A 137 -13.55 -7.69 5.56
CA ALA A 137 -14.25 -7.82 6.84
C ALA A 137 -14.91 -6.50 7.29
N ASN A 138 -14.28 -5.37 7.00
CA ASN A 138 -14.82 -4.04 7.28
C ASN A 138 -15.70 -3.48 6.15
N LYS A 139 -16.04 -4.29 5.14
CA LYS A 139 -16.95 -3.91 4.04
C LYS A 139 -16.49 -2.63 3.33
N SER A 140 -15.19 -2.55 3.01
CA SER A 140 -14.67 -1.43 2.24
C SER A 140 -15.35 -1.35 0.87
N ALA A 141 -15.76 -0.15 0.45
CA ALA A 141 -16.23 0.08 -0.92
C ALA A 141 -15.12 0.58 -1.86
N VAL A 142 -13.88 0.69 -1.37
CA VAL A 142 -12.71 0.98 -2.20
C VAL A 142 -12.34 -0.30 -2.96
N LEU A 143 -12.31 -0.22 -4.29
CA LEU A 143 -11.91 -1.34 -5.13
C LEU A 143 -10.40 -1.46 -5.13
N VAL A 144 -9.88 -2.60 -4.65
CA VAL A 144 -8.45 -2.91 -4.63
C VAL A 144 -8.14 -3.94 -5.71
N SER A 145 -7.13 -3.68 -6.53
CA SER A 145 -6.61 -4.65 -7.49
C SER A 145 -5.09 -4.67 -7.48
N ALA A 146 -4.51 -5.86 -7.40
CA ALA A 146 -3.06 -6.08 -7.41
C ALA A 146 -2.60 -6.56 -8.79
N ARG A 147 -1.36 -6.21 -9.15
CA ARG A 147 -0.63 -6.68 -10.33
C ARG A 147 0.74 -7.17 -9.86
N GLU A 148 1.07 -8.39 -10.29
CA GLU A 148 2.40 -9.00 -10.17
C GLU A 148 3.30 -8.59 -11.34
#